data_AF-A0AAV9VAH0-F1
#
_entry.id   AF-A0AAV9VAH0-F1
#
_cell.length_a   1.000
_cell.length_b   1.000
_cell.length_c   1.000
_cell.angle_alpha   90.00
_cell.angle_beta   90.00
_cell.angle_gamma   90.00
#
_symmetry.space_group_name_H-M   'P 1'
#
loop_
_entity.id
_entity.type
_entity.pdbx_description
1 polymer ?
#
loop_
_entity_poly.entity_id
_entity_poly.type
_entity_poly.pdbx_seq_one_letter_code
_entity_poly.pdbx_strand_id
1 'polypeptide(L)'
;MVKFYENGFSYDYTWHAVTLAYFLRYPNPYSTHVLSTDVISRHIDDAGCLHTVRIHHKRGKLPATLTRFLPSINDSYILETSKVNPRTMVMETETRNLDHTSILSVVEQQVYTPAEDGSSTRVKTSVRFDSRFGNRRAQTSAVDHEAHQGDEQPVQERRRLFNFGFGWGRDGVQRTIEQLGARRAVEHLGSSTKGMQLVLNRLRNIGLIGARGVEGVGHEESWKAVWRRVREEIPKAEDIDPGVGV
;
A
#
# COMPACT_ATOMS: atom_id res chain seq x y z
N MET A 1 -8.72 -14.60 10.07
CA MET A 1 -8.23 -13.85 11.24
C MET A 1 -8.09 -12.39 10.84
N VAL A 2 -8.50 -11.46 11.71
CA VAL A 2 -8.38 -10.01 11.49
C VAL A 2 -7.45 -9.39 12.53
N LYS A 3 -6.49 -8.55 12.11
CA LYS A 3 -5.62 -7.75 12.99
C LYS A 3 -5.68 -6.28 12.62
N PHE A 4 -5.59 -5.42 13.64
CA PHE A 4 -5.60 -3.97 13.51
C PHE A 4 -4.31 -3.37 14.07
N TYR A 5 -3.78 -2.38 13.38
CA TYR A 5 -2.65 -1.56 13.82
C TYR A 5 -3.03 -0.11 13.65
N GLU A 6 -2.74 0.72 14.65
CA GLU A 6 -2.95 2.16 14.58
C GLU A 6 -1.62 2.88 14.85
N ASN A 7 -1.36 3.95 14.10
CA ASN A 7 -0.21 4.80 14.29
C ASN A 7 -0.56 6.28 14.04
N GLY A 8 -0.01 7.17 14.86
CA GLY A 8 -0.08 8.62 14.67
C GLY A 8 1.26 9.17 14.19
N PHE A 9 1.23 10.11 13.25
CA PHE A 9 2.41 10.84 12.80
C PHE A 9 2.05 12.31 12.53
N SER A 10 3.01 13.23 12.66
CA SER A 10 2.83 14.64 12.33
C SER A 10 3.88 15.09 11.31
N TYR A 11 3.45 15.76 10.25
CA TYR A 11 4.34 16.45 9.32
C TYR A 11 4.40 17.93 9.71
N ASP A 12 5.61 18.50 9.83
CA ASP A 12 5.83 19.94 10.09
C ASP A 12 5.64 20.78 8.81
N TYR A 13 4.49 20.57 8.17
CA TYR A 13 4.08 21.17 6.91
C TYR A 13 2.56 21.42 6.94
N THR A 14 2.14 22.48 6.24
CA THR A 14 0.72 22.81 6.12
C THR A 14 -0.07 21.69 5.44
N TRP A 15 -1.36 21.59 5.77
CA TRP A 15 -2.24 20.57 5.18
C TRP A 15 -2.26 20.60 3.66
N HIS A 16 -2.20 21.78 3.06
CA HIS A 16 -2.14 21.96 1.61
C HIS A 16 -0.88 21.32 1.01
N ALA A 17 0.29 21.56 1.62
CA ALA A 17 1.55 20.99 1.16
C ALA A 17 1.55 19.47 1.29
N VAL A 18 1.07 18.94 2.42
CA VAL A 18 0.98 17.49 2.65
C VAL A 18 0.00 16.80 1.71
N THR A 19 -1.17 17.39 1.48
CA THR A 19 -2.18 16.89 0.55
C THR A 19 -1.63 16.86 -0.88
N LEU A 20 -0.94 17.92 -1.31
CA LEU A 20 -0.30 17.95 -2.63
C LEU A 20 0.83 16.91 -2.74
N ALA A 21 1.70 16.84 -1.74
CA ALA A 21 2.79 15.88 -1.69
C ALA A 21 2.28 14.43 -1.76
N TYR A 22 1.13 14.13 -1.16
CA TYR A 22 0.52 12.80 -1.20
C TYR A 22 0.22 12.33 -2.63
N PHE A 23 -0.28 13.24 -3.47
CA PHE A 23 -0.54 12.93 -4.87
C PHE A 23 0.75 12.84 -5.71
N LEU A 24 1.80 13.55 -5.32
CA LEU A 24 3.11 13.59 -6.00
C LEU A 24 4.15 12.63 -5.41
N ARG A 25 3.77 11.77 -4.45
CA ARG A 25 4.74 10.99 -3.67
C ARG A 25 5.54 9.96 -4.47
N TYR A 26 5.12 9.66 -5.69
CA TYR A 26 5.85 8.77 -6.59
C TYR A 26 6.27 9.51 -7.85
N PRO A 27 7.48 9.23 -8.36
CA PRO A 27 8.47 8.28 -7.83
C PRO A 27 9.30 8.82 -6.65
N ASN A 28 9.72 7.94 -5.73
CA ASN A 28 10.66 8.29 -4.64
C ASN A 28 11.61 7.10 -4.31
N PRO A 29 12.82 7.35 -3.76
CA PRO A 29 13.83 6.31 -3.57
C PRO A 29 13.51 5.36 -2.40
N TYR A 30 12.56 5.70 -1.53
CA TYR A 30 12.08 4.84 -0.46
C TYR A 30 10.95 3.90 -0.91
N SER A 31 10.46 4.06 -2.14
CA SER A 31 9.36 3.28 -2.72
C SER A 31 9.73 2.72 -4.10
N THR A 32 10.94 2.15 -4.23
CA THR A 32 11.45 1.55 -5.49
C THR A 32 10.61 0.39 -6.03
N HIS A 33 9.77 -0.19 -5.18
CA HIS A 33 8.84 -1.25 -5.54
C HIS A 33 7.66 -0.75 -6.37
N VAL A 34 7.35 0.55 -6.37
CA VAL A 34 6.25 1.12 -7.16
C VAL A 34 6.74 1.34 -8.58
N LEU A 35 6.17 0.61 -9.53
CA LEU A 35 6.55 0.65 -10.94
C LEU A 35 5.77 1.71 -11.72
N SER A 36 4.46 1.78 -11.51
CA SER A 36 3.58 2.77 -12.14
C SER A 36 2.46 3.20 -11.20
N THR A 37 1.86 4.34 -11.51
CA THR A 37 0.71 4.89 -10.79
C THR A 37 -0.18 5.61 -11.79
N ASP A 38 -1.44 5.19 -11.85
CA ASP A 38 -2.38 5.68 -12.84
C ASP A 38 -3.66 6.17 -12.15
N VAL A 39 -4.24 7.27 -12.64
CA VAL A 39 -5.54 7.77 -12.16
C VAL A 39 -6.65 7.08 -12.96
N ILE A 40 -7.47 6.29 -12.29
CA ILE A 40 -8.62 5.61 -12.91
C ILE A 40 -9.78 6.59 -13.06
N SER A 41 -10.08 7.35 -12.01
CA SER A 41 -11.17 8.32 -12.01
C SER A 41 -10.88 9.46 -11.06
N ARG A 42 -11.32 10.66 -11.43
CA ARG A 42 -11.26 11.84 -10.57
C ARG A 42 -12.45 12.74 -10.85
N HIS A 43 -13.16 13.14 -9.81
CA HIS A 43 -14.32 14.03 -9.93
C HIS A 43 -14.52 14.83 -8.63
N ILE A 44 -15.29 15.90 -8.72
CA ILE A 44 -15.74 16.69 -7.56
C ILE A 44 -17.20 16.30 -7.31
N ASP A 45 -17.55 16.00 -6.07
CA ASP A 45 -18.93 15.70 -5.68
C ASP A 45 -19.75 16.99 -5.43
N ASP A 46 -21.06 16.84 -5.23
CA ASP A 46 -21.97 17.97 -4.99
C ASP A 46 -21.62 18.76 -3.71
N ALA A 47 -20.92 18.14 -2.75
CA ALA A 47 -20.42 18.80 -1.54
C ALA A 47 -19.13 19.62 -1.79
N GLY A 48 -18.50 19.47 -2.95
CA GLY A 48 -17.23 20.10 -3.32
C GLY A 48 -16.00 19.33 -2.84
N CYS A 49 -16.15 18.04 -2.51
CA CYS A 49 -15.02 17.17 -2.19
C CYS A 49 -14.42 16.56 -3.45
N LEU A 50 -13.10 16.53 -3.54
CA LEU A 50 -12.37 15.85 -4.62
C LEU A 50 -12.24 14.37 -4.30
N HIS A 51 -12.82 13.53 -5.16
CA HIS A 51 -12.65 12.09 -5.14
C HIS A 51 -11.63 11.68 -6.19
N THR A 52 -10.65 10.87 -5.80
CA THR A 52 -9.68 10.29 -6.74
C THR A 52 -9.57 8.79 -6.47
N VAL A 53 -9.58 8.01 -7.55
CA VAL A 53 -9.23 6.59 -7.54
C VAL A 53 -7.96 6.41 -8.37
N ARG A 54 -6.93 5.82 -7.76
CA ARG A 54 -5.67 5.48 -8.42
C ARG A 54 -5.40 3.98 -8.32
N ILE A 55 -4.64 3.47 -9.28
CA ILE A 55 -4.06 2.13 -9.21
C ILE A 55 -2.54 2.24 -9.22
N HIS A 56 -1.90 1.46 -8.36
CA HIS A 56 -0.46 1.36 -8.28
C HIS A 56 -0.03 -0.05 -8.62
N HIS A 57 0.89 -0.18 -9.56
CA HIS A 57 1.56 -1.44 -9.84
C HIS A 57 2.83 -1.54 -9.00
N LYS A 58 2.91 -2.55 -8.14
CA LYS A 58 4.04 -2.76 -7.22
C LYS A 58 4.70 -4.11 -7.43
N ARG A 59 6.03 -4.14 -7.53
CA ARG A 59 6.81 -5.38 -7.51
C ARG A 59 7.04 -5.84 -6.08
N GLY A 60 6.59 -7.04 -5.75
CA GLY A 60 6.70 -7.60 -4.41
C GLY A 60 7.00 -9.09 -4.46
N LYS A 61 7.96 -9.54 -3.65
CA LYS A 61 8.21 -10.97 -3.44
C LYS A 61 7.48 -11.45 -2.20
N LEU A 62 6.90 -12.64 -2.29
CA LEU A 62 6.53 -13.37 -1.08
C LEU A 62 7.78 -13.68 -0.25
N PRO A 63 7.69 -13.68 1.08
CA PRO A 63 8.75 -14.20 1.94
C PRO A 63 9.05 -15.65 1.57
N ALA A 64 10.32 -16.05 1.68
CA ALA A 64 10.80 -17.38 1.30
C ALA A 64 10.08 -18.54 2.01
N THR A 65 9.48 -18.28 3.18
CA THR A 65 8.66 -19.23 3.93
C THR A 65 7.31 -19.50 3.26
N LEU A 66 6.70 -18.47 2.67
CA LEU A 66 5.40 -18.55 1.98
C LEU A 66 5.54 -19.01 0.52
N THR A 67 6.67 -18.73 -0.13
CA THR A 67 6.93 -19.18 -1.52
C THR A 67 7.02 -20.70 -1.66
N ARG A 68 7.25 -21.45 -0.58
CA ARG A 68 7.24 -22.93 -0.61
C ARG A 68 5.82 -23.51 -0.75
N PHE A 69 4.79 -22.73 -0.41
CA PHE A 69 3.41 -23.20 -0.34
C PHE A 69 2.45 -22.45 -1.27
N LEU A 70 2.91 -21.34 -1.86
CA LEU A 70 2.11 -20.45 -2.69
C LEU A 70 2.81 -20.21 -4.02
N PRO A 71 2.07 -20.02 -5.13
CA PRO A 71 2.65 -19.62 -6.40
C PRO A 71 3.45 -18.33 -6.23
N SER A 72 4.53 -18.19 -7.02
CA SER A 72 5.38 -17.00 -6.96
C SER A 72 4.57 -15.76 -7.31
N ILE A 73 4.35 -14.90 -6.32
CA ILE A 73 3.82 -13.56 -6.52
C ILE A 73 5.02 -12.66 -6.75
N ASN A 74 5.08 -12.05 -7.93
CA ASN A 74 6.16 -11.14 -8.32
C ASN A 74 5.67 -9.68 -8.40
N ASP A 75 4.39 -9.48 -8.73
CA ASP A 75 3.77 -8.18 -8.89
C ASP A 75 2.42 -8.16 -8.17
N SER A 76 2.00 -6.97 -7.75
CA SER A 76 0.74 -6.73 -7.06
C SER A 76 0.13 -5.39 -7.47
N TYR A 77 -1.19 -5.35 -7.62
CA TYR A 77 -1.95 -4.13 -7.86
C TYR A 77 -2.61 -3.62 -6.58
N ILE A 78 -2.37 -2.35 -6.27
CA ILE A 78 -2.96 -1.66 -5.12
C ILE A 78 -3.95 -0.61 -5.63
N LEU A 79 -5.20 -0.69 -5.18
CA LEU A 79 -6.18 0.36 -5.39
C LEU A 79 -6.04 1.39 -4.27
N GLU A 80 -5.94 2.65 -4.64
CA GLU A 80 -6.00 3.80 -3.74
C GLU A 80 -7.27 4.59 -4.02
N THR A 81 -8.02 4.92 -2.99
CA THR A 81 -9.14 5.87 -3.05
C THR A 81 -8.88 7.00 -2.08
N SER A 82 -9.05 8.24 -2.51
CA SER A 82 -8.90 9.42 -1.66
C SER A 82 -10.10 10.35 -1.79
N LYS A 83 -10.53 10.93 -0.67
CA LYS A 83 -11.50 12.01 -0.59
C LYS A 83 -10.85 13.21 0.08
N VAL A 84 -10.85 14.36 -0.59
CA VAL A 84 -10.27 15.61 -0.09
C VAL A 84 -11.38 16.64 0.05
N ASN A 85 -11.62 17.11 1.27
CA ASN A 85 -12.55 18.20 1.54
C ASN A 85 -11.76 19.48 1.82
N PRO A 86 -11.71 20.44 0.88
CA PRO A 86 -10.95 21.68 1.06
C PRO A 86 -11.58 22.64 2.07
N ARG A 87 -12.89 22.50 2.39
CA ARG A 87 -13.57 23.36 3.37
C ARG A 87 -13.25 22.94 4.80
N THR A 88 -13.25 21.64 5.07
CA THR A 88 -12.92 21.10 6.40
C THR A 88 -11.42 20.81 6.56
N MET A 89 -10.63 20.93 5.50
CA MET A 89 -9.22 20.54 5.45
C MET A 89 -9.00 19.10 5.97
N VAL A 90 -9.82 18.17 5.49
CA VAL A 90 -9.68 16.75 5.80
C VAL A 90 -9.40 16.00 4.50
N MET A 91 -8.34 15.20 4.50
CA MET A 91 -8.09 14.23 3.45
C MET A 91 -8.16 12.82 4.05
N GLU A 92 -9.03 11.99 3.48
CA GLU A 92 -9.20 10.59 3.83
C GLU A 92 -8.68 9.74 2.68
N THR A 93 -7.89 8.72 2.99
CA THR A 93 -7.33 7.83 1.97
C THR A 93 -7.46 6.39 2.41
N GLU A 94 -7.79 5.50 1.48
CA GLU A 94 -7.78 4.06 1.67
C GLU A 94 -6.93 3.42 0.58
N THR A 95 -6.06 2.49 0.96
CA THR A 95 -5.34 1.64 0.02
C THR A 95 -5.60 0.17 0.32
N ARG A 96 -5.77 -0.63 -0.73
CA ARG A 96 -5.98 -2.07 -0.61
C ARG A 96 -5.39 -2.85 -1.78
N ASN A 97 -4.87 -4.04 -1.52
CA ASN A 97 -4.46 -4.94 -2.59
C ASN A 97 -5.69 -5.52 -3.32
N LEU A 98 -5.62 -5.59 -4.65
CA LEU A 98 -6.65 -6.19 -5.50
C LEU A 98 -6.42 -7.70 -5.68
N ASP A 99 -5.17 -8.11 -5.73
CA ASP A 99 -4.75 -9.50 -5.92
C ASP A 99 -4.37 -10.18 -4.59
N HIS A 100 -4.32 -11.51 -4.62
CA HIS A 100 -3.86 -12.34 -3.49
C HIS A 100 -4.64 -12.17 -2.17
N THR A 101 -5.83 -11.57 -2.23
CA THR A 101 -6.72 -11.32 -1.08
C THR A 101 -7.20 -12.59 -0.39
N SER A 102 -7.21 -13.73 -1.09
CA SER A 102 -7.48 -15.05 -0.48
C SER A 102 -6.40 -15.49 0.50
N ILE A 103 -5.18 -14.98 0.35
CA ILE A 103 -4.03 -15.27 1.20
C ILE A 103 -3.93 -14.19 2.28
N LEU A 104 -3.84 -12.93 1.86
CA LEU A 104 -3.77 -11.78 2.74
C LEU A 104 -4.40 -10.56 2.07
N SER A 105 -5.46 -10.04 2.67
CA SER A 105 -5.99 -8.72 2.38
C SER A 105 -5.40 -7.72 3.37
N VAL A 106 -4.85 -6.64 2.85
CA VAL A 106 -4.35 -5.50 3.60
C VAL A 106 -5.16 -4.29 3.18
N VAL A 107 -5.77 -3.62 4.16
CA VAL A 107 -6.46 -2.34 3.97
C VAL A 107 -5.84 -1.33 4.90
N GLU A 108 -5.25 -0.29 4.35
CA GLU A 108 -4.67 0.83 5.10
C GLU A 108 -5.55 2.07 4.87
N GLN A 109 -6.02 2.66 5.96
CA GLN A 109 -6.80 3.89 5.98
C GLN A 109 -6.00 4.98 6.68
N GLN A 110 -5.98 6.17 6.10
CA GLN A 110 -5.29 7.33 6.67
C GLN A 110 -6.21 8.54 6.66
N VAL A 111 -6.13 9.34 7.72
CA VAL A 111 -6.86 10.60 7.86
C VAL A 111 -5.85 11.70 8.16
N TYR A 112 -5.81 12.71 7.29
CA TYR A 112 -4.92 13.86 7.36
C TYR A 112 -5.71 15.09 7.77
N THR A 113 -5.31 15.72 8.88
CA THR A 113 -5.95 16.92 9.43
C THR A 113 -4.91 17.95 9.85
N PRO A 114 -5.18 19.26 9.69
CA PRO A 114 -4.29 20.30 10.19
C PRO A 114 -4.18 20.27 11.73
N ALA A 115 -3.04 20.70 12.25
CA ALA A 115 -2.95 21.14 13.64
C ALA A 115 -3.73 22.44 13.87
N GLU A 116 -4.03 22.75 15.13
CA GLU A 116 -4.84 23.93 15.50
C GLU A 116 -4.19 25.24 15.05
N ASP A 117 -2.86 25.29 15.02
CA ASP A 117 -2.06 26.42 14.56
C ASP A 117 -1.88 26.47 13.03
N GLY A 118 -2.34 25.44 12.31
CA GLY A 118 -2.20 25.29 10.86
C GLY A 118 -0.76 25.07 10.36
N SER A 119 0.23 24.97 11.26
CA SER A 119 1.65 24.86 10.90
C SER A 119 2.03 23.44 10.48
N SER A 120 1.33 22.45 11.03
CA SER A 120 1.60 21.03 10.85
C SER A 120 0.35 20.26 10.44
N THR A 121 0.55 19.03 9.96
CA THR A 121 -0.52 18.11 9.55
C THR A 121 -0.38 16.80 10.31
N ARG A 122 -1.41 16.47 11.09
CA ARG A 122 -1.55 15.21 11.81
C ARG A 122 -2.09 14.14 10.87
N VAL A 123 -1.53 12.94 10.98
CA VAL A 123 -1.92 11.78 10.17
C VAL A 123 -2.18 10.61 11.11
N LYS A 124 -3.43 10.15 11.12
CA LYS A 124 -3.82 8.92 11.79
C LYS A 124 -3.89 7.80 10.75
N THR A 125 -3.12 6.73 10.95
CA THR A 125 -3.06 5.57 10.08
C THR A 125 -3.64 4.36 10.79
N SER A 126 -4.57 3.65 10.15
CA SER A 126 -5.16 2.39 10.61
C SER A 126 -4.92 1.33 9.55
N VAL A 127 -4.34 0.20 9.92
CA VAL A 127 -4.07 -0.93 9.01
C VAL A 127 -4.82 -2.16 9.49
N ARG A 128 -5.66 -2.71 8.62
CA ARG A 128 -6.39 -3.95 8.82
C ARG A 128 -5.80 -5.06 7.95
N PHE A 129 -5.40 -6.14 8.58
CA PHE A 129 -4.99 -7.38 7.92
C PHE A 129 -6.11 -8.41 8.06
N ASP A 130 -6.62 -8.94 6.95
CA ASP A 130 -7.54 -10.08 6.91
C ASP A 130 -6.89 -11.23 6.15
N SER A 131 -6.65 -12.35 6.85
CA SER A 131 -6.22 -13.60 6.23
C SER A 131 -7.34 -14.63 6.28
N ARG A 132 -7.70 -15.13 5.10
CA ARG A 132 -8.66 -16.22 4.87
C ARG A 132 -7.99 -17.57 4.62
N PHE A 133 -6.65 -17.60 4.66
CA PHE A 133 -5.88 -18.81 4.45
C PHE A 133 -6.24 -19.86 5.51
N GLY A 134 -6.70 -21.04 5.07
CA GLY A 134 -7.10 -22.14 5.95
C GLY A 134 -8.55 -22.15 6.45
N ASN A 135 -9.36 -21.11 6.20
CA ASN A 135 -10.72 -20.96 6.75
C ASN A 135 -11.87 -21.48 5.87
N ARG A 136 -11.61 -22.21 4.78
CA ARG A 136 -12.66 -22.81 3.91
C ARG A 136 -13.26 -24.10 4.48
N ARG A 137 -13.76 -24.09 5.72
CA ARG A 137 -14.50 -25.24 6.28
C ARG A 137 -15.54 -24.87 7.35
N ALA A 138 -16.27 -23.78 7.17
CA ALA A 138 -17.44 -23.46 8.00
C ALA A 138 -18.68 -23.00 7.23
N GLN A 139 -18.70 -23.13 5.89
CA GLN A 139 -19.87 -22.79 5.05
C GLN A 139 -20.28 -23.90 4.09
N THR A 140 -19.76 -25.12 4.23
CA THR A 140 -20.19 -26.29 3.44
C THR A 140 -20.76 -27.42 4.31
N SER A 141 -21.24 -27.09 5.53
CA SER A 141 -21.89 -28.03 6.44
C SER A 141 -23.23 -27.44 6.90
N ALA A 142 -24.09 -27.14 5.94
CA ALA A 142 -25.49 -26.78 6.17
C ALA A 142 -26.35 -27.10 4.92
N VAL A 143 -26.02 -28.17 4.18
CA VAL A 143 -26.90 -28.75 3.17
C VAL A 143 -26.81 -30.28 3.29
N ASP A 144 -27.34 -30.78 4.40
CA ASP A 144 -27.90 -32.14 4.52
C ASP A 144 -29.43 -31.91 4.51
N HIS A 145 -30.32 -32.58 3.79
CA HIS A 145 -30.37 -33.86 3.11
C HIS A 145 -31.47 -33.77 2.05
N GLU A 146 -31.27 -34.26 0.82
CA GLU A 146 -32.31 -35.01 0.09
C GLU A 146 -31.63 -36.04 -0.81
N ALA A 147 -32.07 -37.29 -0.68
CA ALA A 147 -31.46 -38.48 -1.24
C ALA A 147 -31.92 -38.71 -2.69
N HIS A 148 -30.98 -39.04 -3.57
CA HIS A 148 -31.28 -39.89 -4.73
C HIS A 148 -30.13 -40.86 -4.99
N GLN A 149 -30.48 -42.16 -4.96
CA GLN A 149 -29.64 -43.29 -5.35
C GLN A 149 -29.44 -43.29 -6.87
N GLY A 150 -28.19 -43.45 -7.30
CA GLY A 150 -27.81 -43.69 -8.68
C GLY A 150 -26.31 -43.95 -8.75
N ASP A 151 -25.93 -45.19 -9.04
CA ASP A 151 -24.56 -45.65 -9.25
C ASP A 151 -23.91 -44.94 -10.44
N GLU A 152 -22.83 -44.18 -10.23
CA GLU A 152 -21.77 -43.96 -11.23
C GLU A 152 -20.40 -43.79 -10.56
N GLN A 153 -19.38 -44.37 -11.19
CA GLN A 153 -18.02 -44.60 -10.71
C GLN A 153 -17.26 -43.31 -10.30
N PRO A 154 -16.33 -43.35 -9.33
CA PRO A 154 -15.68 -42.14 -8.85
C PRO A 154 -14.62 -41.66 -9.84
N VAL A 155 -14.90 -40.54 -10.51
CA VAL A 155 -13.93 -39.73 -11.26
C VAL A 155 -12.87 -39.17 -10.29
N GLN A 156 -11.74 -39.87 -10.18
CA GLN A 156 -10.55 -39.45 -9.44
C GLN A 156 -9.69 -38.45 -10.23
N GLU A 157 -10.21 -37.28 -10.60
CA GLU A 157 -9.31 -36.27 -11.20
C GLU A 157 -9.82 -34.84 -11.04
N ARG A 158 -9.59 -34.26 -9.84
CA ARG A 158 -9.43 -32.81 -9.56
C ARG A 158 -9.30 -32.48 -8.05
N ARG A 159 -8.84 -33.42 -7.22
CA ARG A 159 -8.62 -33.22 -5.77
C ARG A 159 -7.14 -33.11 -5.35
N ARG A 160 -6.23 -32.74 -6.25
CA ARG A 160 -4.77 -32.68 -5.97
C ARG A 160 -4.18 -31.27 -5.94
N LEU A 161 -4.80 -30.32 -5.23
CA LEU A 161 -4.20 -28.99 -4.99
C LEU A 161 -3.95 -28.64 -3.52
N PHE A 162 -4.33 -29.49 -2.57
CA PHE A 162 -4.07 -29.25 -1.14
C PHE A 162 -3.62 -30.51 -0.42
N ASN A 163 -2.55 -31.14 -0.90
CA ASN A 163 -1.82 -32.13 -0.12
C ASN A 163 -0.89 -31.38 0.85
N PHE A 164 -1.38 -31.13 2.06
CA PHE A 164 -0.59 -30.62 3.19
C PHE A 164 0.45 -31.67 3.60
N GLY A 165 1.58 -31.71 2.89
CA GLY A 165 2.76 -32.46 3.27
C GLY A 165 3.79 -31.55 3.95
N PHE A 166 4.29 -31.99 5.12
CA PHE A 166 5.37 -31.42 5.94
C PHE A 166 5.05 -30.29 6.96
N GLY A 167 4.91 -30.70 8.23
CA GLY A 167 5.65 -30.14 9.37
C GLY A 167 5.19 -28.84 10.04
N TRP A 168 4.25 -28.09 9.45
CA TRP A 168 3.68 -26.90 10.10
C TRP A 168 2.16 -27.03 10.13
N GLY A 169 1.58 -27.10 11.33
CA GLY A 169 0.14 -27.02 11.51
C GLY A 169 -0.40 -25.66 11.03
N ARG A 170 -1.72 -25.56 10.79
CA ARG A 170 -2.43 -24.33 10.42
C ARG A 170 -2.01 -23.12 11.27
N ASP A 171 -1.79 -23.36 12.56
CA ASP A 171 -1.39 -22.35 13.55
C ASP A 171 0.01 -21.77 13.28
N GLY A 172 0.93 -22.58 12.71
CA GLY A 172 2.28 -22.14 12.36
C GLY A 172 2.30 -21.21 11.16
N VAL A 173 1.51 -21.51 10.12
CA VAL A 173 1.37 -20.64 8.95
C VAL A 173 0.65 -19.34 9.33
N GLN A 174 -0.38 -19.43 10.16
CA GLN A 174 -1.09 -18.26 10.66
C GLN A 174 -0.16 -17.33 11.46
N ARG A 175 0.61 -17.86 12.43
CA ARG A 175 1.61 -17.06 13.18
C ARG A 175 2.65 -16.41 12.27
N THR A 176 3.06 -17.09 11.20
CA THR A 176 4.00 -16.53 10.21
C THR A 176 3.37 -15.36 9.45
N ILE A 177 2.10 -15.48 9.04
CA ILE A 177 1.34 -14.39 8.40
C ILE A 177 1.17 -13.21 9.37
N GLU A 178 0.93 -13.48 10.65
CA GLU A 178 0.82 -12.45 11.68
C GLU A 178 2.12 -11.67 11.87
N GLN A 179 3.24 -12.37 12.05
CA GLN A 179 4.56 -11.76 12.21
C GLN A 179 4.95 -10.99 10.94
N LEU A 180 4.60 -11.51 9.76
CA LEU A 180 4.83 -10.84 8.50
C LEU A 180 4.02 -9.55 8.39
N GLY A 181 2.73 -9.60 8.74
CA GLY A 181 1.84 -8.43 8.73
C GLY A 181 2.36 -7.32 9.62
N ALA A 182 2.75 -7.66 10.86
CA ALA A 182 3.33 -6.71 11.81
C ALA A 182 4.62 -6.07 11.27
N ARG A 183 5.55 -6.89 10.76
CA ARG A 183 6.82 -6.41 10.23
C ARG A 183 6.63 -5.50 9.02
N ARG A 184 5.75 -5.88 8.09
CA ARG A 184 5.46 -5.08 6.89
C ARG A 184 4.73 -3.78 7.22
N ALA A 185 3.86 -3.76 8.22
CA ALA A 185 3.23 -2.53 8.69
C ALA A 185 4.28 -1.52 9.16
N VAL A 186 5.24 -1.96 10.00
CA VAL A 186 6.31 -1.10 10.52
C VAL A 186 7.24 -0.62 9.39
N GLU A 187 7.67 -1.52 8.50
CA GLU A 187 8.52 -1.17 7.36
C GLU A 187 7.81 -0.20 6.38
N HIS A 188 6.50 -0.40 6.13
CA HIS A 188 5.69 0.46 5.27
C HIS A 188 5.54 1.87 5.83
N LEU A 189 5.26 2.00 7.13
CA LEU A 189 5.17 3.29 7.81
C LEU A 189 6.48 4.08 7.70
N GLY A 190 7.62 3.43 7.98
CA GLY A 190 8.92 4.09 7.92
C GLY A 190 9.33 4.54 6.52
N SER A 191 9.05 3.72 5.50
CA SER A 191 9.36 4.06 4.09
C SER A 191 8.43 5.13 3.52
N SER A 192 7.13 5.08 3.86
CA SER A 192 6.13 6.06 3.42
C SER A 192 6.45 7.46 3.97
N THR A 193 6.75 7.56 5.27
CA THR A 193 7.11 8.84 5.90
C THR A 193 8.34 9.48 5.27
N LYS A 194 9.41 8.70 5.04
CA LYS A 194 10.64 9.21 4.40
C LYS A 194 10.40 9.67 2.97
N GLY A 195 9.60 8.92 2.20
CA GLY A 195 9.19 9.29 0.84
C GLY A 195 8.43 10.60 0.80
N MET A 196 7.46 10.76 1.70
CA MET A 196 6.67 12.00 1.83
C MET A 196 7.52 13.20 2.25
N GLN A 197 8.39 13.04 3.25
CA GLN A 197 9.31 14.10 3.69
C GLN A 197 10.22 14.57 2.56
N LEU A 198 10.74 13.64 1.74
CA LEU A 198 11.53 14.01 0.57
C LEU A 198 10.73 14.86 -0.42
N VAL A 199 9.49 14.48 -0.71
CA VAL A 199 8.61 15.20 -1.66
C VAL A 199 8.25 16.58 -1.11
N LEU A 200 7.96 16.68 0.19
CA LEU A 200 7.71 17.95 0.89
C LEU A 200 8.92 18.88 0.84
N ASN A 201 10.12 18.37 1.11
CA ASN A 201 11.36 19.13 1.00
C ASN A 201 11.58 19.63 -0.44
N ARG A 202 11.28 18.81 -1.45
CA ARG A 202 11.36 19.22 -2.87
C ARG A 202 10.37 20.32 -3.20
N LEU A 203 9.12 20.19 -2.75
CA LEU A 203 8.09 21.23 -2.93
C LEU A 203 8.51 22.56 -2.29
N ARG A 204 9.13 22.51 -1.10
CA ARG A 204 9.61 23.70 -0.38
C ARG A 204 10.77 24.41 -1.10
N ASN A 205 11.73 23.64 -1.62
CA ASN A 205 13.00 24.20 -2.10
C ASN A 205 13.03 24.46 -3.62
N ILE A 206 12.29 23.67 -4.41
CA ILE A 206 12.38 23.68 -5.89
C ILE A 206 11.00 23.95 -6.52
N GLY A 207 9.96 24.13 -5.70
CA GLY A 207 8.60 24.36 -6.16
C GLY A 207 8.00 23.16 -6.89
N LEU A 208 6.87 23.38 -7.56
CA LEU A 208 6.07 22.32 -8.19
C LEU A 208 6.84 21.55 -9.29
N ILE A 209 7.70 22.25 -10.04
CA ILE A 209 8.44 21.68 -11.17
C ILE A 209 9.50 20.67 -10.67
N GLY A 210 10.25 21.00 -9.61
CA GLY A 210 11.20 20.07 -9.01
C GLY A 210 10.55 18.91 -8.26
N ALA A 211 9.32 19.10 -7.76
CA ALA A 211 8.54 18.01 -7.17
C ALA A 211 7.96 17.06 -8.23
N ARG A 212 7.55 17.58 -9.40
CA ARG A 212 7.07 16.77 -10.53
C ARG A 212 8.17 16.07 -11.29
N GLY A 213 9.29 16.75 -11.56
CA GLY A 213 10.56 16.22 -12.05
C GLY A 213 10.54 15.07 -13.08
N VAL A 214 9.46 14.85 -13.85
CA VAL A 214 9.30 13.70 -14.77
C VAL A 214 8.15 13.91 -15.79
N GLU A 215 7.86 15.13 -16.26
CA GLU A 215 6.84 15.32 -17.33
C GLU A 215 7.42 15.42 -18.75
N GLY A 216 8.69 15.04 -18.96
CA GLY A 216 9.37 15.19 -20.26
C GLY A 216 10.26 14.05 -20.69
N VAL A 217 9.92 12.79 -20.38
CA VAL A 217 10.78 11.65 -20.70
C VAL A 217 10.07 10.72 -21.68
N GLY A 218 10.51 10.75 -22.94
CA GLY A 218 10.05 9.87 -24.00
C GLY A 218 10.33 8.40 -23.67
N HIS A 219 9.58 7.51 -24.31
CA HIS A 219 9.48 6.05 -24.08
C HIS A 219 10.81 5.26 -24.16
N GLU A 220 11.95 5.92 -24.43
CA GLU A 220 13.28 5.30 -24.60
C GLU A 220 14.25 5.50 -23.43
N GLU A 221 14.03 6.45 -22.51
CA GLU A 221 14.98 6.66 -21.41
C GLU A 221 14.68 5.73 -20.22
N SER A 222 15.61 4.82 -19.95
CA SER A 222 15.53 3.96 -18.76
C SER A 222 15.46 4.82 -17.49
N TRP A 223 14.55 4.50 -16.58
CA TRP A 223 14.36 5.16 -15.27
C TRP A 223 15.65 5.46 -14.50
N LYS A 224 16.71 4.66 -14.69
CA LYS A 224 18.05 4.91 -14.10
C LYS A 224 18.71 6.21 -14.59
N ALA A 225 18.42 6.64 -15.82
CA ALA A 225 18.93 7.87 -16.44
C ALA A 225 18.21 9.10 -15.89
N VAL A 226 16.88 9.03 -15.72
CA VAL A 226 16.08 10.06 -15.03
C VAL A 226 16.58 10.27 -13.60
N TRP A 227 16.80 9.17 -12.87
CA TRP A 227 17.39 9.23 -11.53
C TRP A 227 18.83 9.75 -11.50
N ARG A 228 19.61 9.53 -12.57
CA ARG A 228 20.97 10.05 -12.69
C ARG A 228 20.95 11.56 -12.94
N ARG A 229 20.07 12.04 -13.82
CA ARG A 229 19.87 13.46 -14.11
C ARG A 229 19.36 14.24 -12.90
N VAL A 230 18.35 13.71 -12.21
CA VAL A 230 17.86 14.28 -10.94
C VAL A 230 18.96 14.26 -9.86
N ARG A 231 19.81 13.24 -9.82
CA ARG A 231 20.95 13.18 -8.87
C ARG A 231 22.05 14.17 -9.22
N GLU A 232 22.26 14.47 -10.50
CA GLU A 232 23.26 15.43 -10.99
C GLU A 232 22.78 16.89 -10.86
N GLU A 233 21.48 17.14 -10.97
CA GLU A 233 20.86 18.47 -10.82
C GLU A 233 20.55 18.85 -9.36
N ILE A 234 20.56 17.89 -8.43
CA ILE A 234 20.44 18.16 -6.99
C ILE A 234 21.83 18.55 -6.47
N PRO A 235 22.02 19.76 -5.90
CA PRO A 235 23.21 20.04 -5.10
C PRO A 235 23.28 18.98 -4.01
N LYS A 236 24.38 18.23 -3.93
CA LYS A 236 24.55 17.25 -2.88
C LYS A 236 24.34 17.98 -1.55
N ALA A 237 23.34 17.55 -0.80
CA ALA A 237 23.18 17.94 0.60
C ALA A 237 24.30 17.26 1.40
N GLU A 238 25.55 17.65 1.16
CA GLU A 238 26.71 17.19 1.93
C GLU A 238 26.79 17.91 3.29
N ASP A 239 25.97 18.94 3.54
CA ASP A 239 26.02 19.75 4.77
C ASP A 239 24.70 19.82 5.59
N ILE A 240 23.71 18.94 5.35
CA ILE A 240 22.53 18.91 6.23
C ILE A 240 22.78 17.93 7.37
N ASP A 241 23.31 18.45 8.47
CA ASP A 241 23.23 17.84 9.79
C ASP A 241 21.75 17.49 10.05
N PRO A 242 21.39 16.22 10.34
CA PRO A 242 20.02 15.81 10.65
C PRO A 242 19.53 16.31 12.02
N GLY A 243 19.95 17.53 12.40
CA GLY A 243 19.38 18.44 13.39
C GLY A 243 18.55 17.74 14.44
N VAL A 244 19.22 17.34 15.51
CA VAL A 244 18.65 16.90 16.78
C VAL A 244 17.48 17.82 17.16
N GLY A 245 16.30 17.23 17.27
CA GLY A 245 15.11 17.91 17.74
C GLY A 245 15.30 18.42 19.17
N VAL A 246 14.84 19.64 19.41
CA VAL A 246 14.34 20.12 20.70
C VAL A 246 12.83 20.25 20.55
#